data_AF-A0A4P5TR67-F1
#
_entry.id   AF-A0A4P5TR67-F1
#
_cell.length_a   1.000
_cell.length_b   1.000
_cell.length_c   1.000
_cell.angle_alpha   90.00
_cell.angle_beta   90.00
_cell.angle_gamma   90.00
#
_symmetry.space_group_name_H-M   'P 1'
#
loop_
_entity.id
_entity.type
_entity.pdbx_description
1 polymer ?
#
loop_
_entity_poly.entity_id
_entity_poly.type
_entity_poly.pdbx_seq_one_letter_code
_entity_poly.pdbx_strand_id
1 'polypeptide(L)'
;MEKLEMIHSIRKRFPGEVKPTITSIKYCQDASSAYLEISHVNRLKPQYFSLSHIGGEILKDENGNDADIIPMFNPEQDIVDNAGILLYLDVYSFMLCIGAIFKKDAINRIANSHGI
;
A
#
# COMPACT_ATOMS: atom_id res chain seq x y z
N MET A 1 -1.72 -18.77 -0.57
CA MET A 1 -1.75 -17.38 -1.07
C MET A 1 -3.16 -16.87 -0.89
N GLU A 2 -3.31 -15.88 -0.04
CA GLU A 2 -4.55 -15.19 0.26
C GLU A 2 -4.65 -13.92 -0.59
N LYS A 3 -5.88 -13.54 -0.95
CA LYS A 3 -6.16 -12.31 -1.71
C LYS A 3 -7.43 -11.64 -1.20
N LEU A 4 -7.36 -10.33 -0.95
CA LEU A 4 -8.48 -9.52 -0.50
C LEU A 4 -8.71 -8.36 -1.46
N GLU A 5 -9.88 -8.29 -2.08
CA GLU A 5 -10.26 -7.17 -2.96
C GLU A 5 -10.55 -5.90 -2.15
N MET A 6 -9.89 -4.79 -2.49
CA MET A 6 -9.94 -3.54 -1.74
C MET A 6 -10.45 -2.35 -2.55
N ILE A 7 -10.66 -2.48 -3.87
CA ILE A 7 -10.98 -1.32 -4.72
C ILE A 7 -12.20 -0.53 -4.23
N HIS A 8 -13.23 -1.20 -3.70
CA HIS A 8 -14.42 -0.55 -3.17
C HIS A 8 -14.10 0.30 -1.93
N SER A 9 -13.38 -0.27 -0.96
CA SER A 9 -12.97 0.42 0.26
C SER A 9 -12.06 1.61 -0.04
N ILE A 10 -11.10 1.46 -0.97
CA ILE A 10 -10.21 2.54 -1.40
C ILE A 10 -11.00 3.66 -2.09
N ARG A 11 -11.93 3.34 -3.00
CA ARG A 11 -12.77 4.36 -3.66
C ARG A 11 -13.73 5.05 -2.71
N LYS A 12 -14.22 4.36 -1.69
CA LYS A 12 -15.02 4.95 -0.61
C LYS A 12 -14.19 5.93 0.22
N ARG A 13 -12.92 5.59 0.49
CA ARG A 13 -11.98 6.44 1.23
C ARG A 13 -11.51 7.65 0.43
N PHE A 14 -11.30 7.49 -0.88
CA PHE A 14 -10.80 8.53 -1.78
C PHE A 14 -11.76 8.78 -2.97
N PRO A 15 -12.94 9.36 -2.73
CA PRO A 15 -13.97 9.50 -3.76
C PRO A 15 -13.50 10.36 -4.92
N GLY A 16 -13.49 9.77 -6.12
CA GLY A 16 -13.11 10.47 -7.35
C GLY A 16 -11.62 10.71 -7.55
N GLU A 17 -10.76 10.27 -6.63
CA GLU A 17 -9.30 10.52 -6.69
C GLU A 17 -8.54 9.38 -7.35
N VAL A 18 -9.05 8.15 -7.22
CA VAL A 18 -8.48 6.97 -7.87
C VAL A 18 -8.71 7.06 -9.39
N LYS A 19 -7.69 6.70 -10.18
CA LYS A 19 -7.80 6.66 -11.65
C LYS A 19 -8.92 5.70 -12.06
N PRO A 20 -9.83 6.10 -12.98
CA PRO A 20 -10.93 5.24 -13.43
C PRO A 20 -10.44 4.01 -14.20
N THR A 21 -9.21 4.05 -14.72
CA THR A 21 -8.57 2.93 -15.41
C THR A 21 -8.22 1.78 -14.46
N ILE A 22 -8.17 2.01 -13.15
CA ILE A 22 -7.94 0.96 -12.14
C ILE A 22 -9.23 0.19 -11.91
N THR A 23 -9.22 -1.11 -12.19
CA THR A 23 -10.42 -1.97 -12.09
C THR A 23 -10.45 -2.81 -10.84
N SER A 24 -9.29 -3.16 -10.29
CA SER A 24 -9.15 -3.99 -9.10
C SER A 24 -7.85 -3.63 -8.39
N ILE A 25 -7.89 -3.64 -7.06
CA ILE A 25 -6.73 -3.52 -6.19
C ILE A 25 -6.90 -4.59 -5.14
N LYS A 26 -6.04 -5.61 -5.16
CA LYS A 26 -6.06 -6.68 -4.17
C LYS A 26 -4.85 -6.57 -3.27
N TYR A 27 -5.09 -6.72 -1.97
CA TYR A 27 -4.04 -7.11 -1.04
C TYR A 27 -3.78 -8.59 -1.21
N CYS A 28 -2.52 -8.98 -1.37
CA CYS A 28 -2.09 -10.35 -1.55
C CYS A 28 -1.01 -10.68 -0.52
N GLN A 29 -1.12 -11.85 0.10
CA GLN A 29 -0.07 -12.35 0.96
C GLN A 29 0.06 -13.87 0.90
N ASP A 30 1.25 -14.35 1.20
CA ASP A 30 1.55 -15.73 1.55
C ASP A 30 2.49 -15.75 2.75
N ALA A 31 2.97 -16.94 3.15
CA ALA A 31 3.84 -17.08 4.33
C ALA A 31 5.17 -16.31 4.26
N SER A 32 5.53 -15.74 3.11
CA SER A 32 6.84 -15.10 2.90
C SER A 32 6.75 -13.66 2.40
N SER A 33 5.59 -13.22 1.90
CA SER A 33 5.48 -11.94 1.21
C SER A 33 4.11 -11.30 1.33
N ALA A 34 4.10 -9.98 1.33
CA ALA A 34 2.91 -9.15 1.24
C ALA A 34 3.09 -8.16 0.08
N TYR A 35 2.07 -8.04 -0.77
CA TYR A 35 2.12 -7.19 -1.96
C TYR A 35 0.71 -6.80 -2.44
N LEU A 36 0.64 -5.83 -3.33
CA LEU A 36 -0.60 -5.45 -4.00
C LEU A 36 -0.59 -5.91 -5.45
N GLU A 37 -1.72 -6.45 -5.88
CA GLU A 37 -2.02 -6.75 -7.28
C GLU A 37 -3.00 -5.71 -7.81
N ILE A 38 -2.57 -4.91 -8.80
CA ILE A 38 -3.35 -3.79 -9.34
C ILE A 38 -3.66 -4.03 -10.82
N SER A 39 -4.95 -4.16 -11.14
CA SER A 39 -5.43 -4.38 -12.51
C SER A 39 -5.89 -3.08 -13.17
N HIS A 40 -5.68 -2.98 -14.49
CA HIS A 40 -6.05 -1.82 -15.30
C HIS A 40 -6.86 -2.23 -16.51
N VAL A 41 -7.83 -1.42 -16.94
CA VAL A 41 -8.62 -1.66 -18.17
C VAL A 41 -7.72 -1.84 -19.39
N ASN A 42 -6.64 -1.06 -19.47
CA ASN A 42 -5.78 -0.98 -20.66
C ASN A 42 -4.52 -1.86 -20.57
N ARG A 43 -4.46 -2.81 -19.61
CA ARG A 43 -3.30 -3.70 -19.44
C ARG A 43 -3.73 -5.15 -19.34
N LEU A 44 -3.03 -6.00 -20.08
CA LEU A 44 -3.22 -7.45 -20.07
C LEU A 44 -2.73 -8.11 -18.77
N LYS A 45 -1.75 -7.52 -18.09
CA LYS A 45 -1.16 -8.06 -16.86
C LYS A 45 -1.32 -7.07 -15.68
N PRO A 46 -1.64 -7.55 -14.48
CA PRO A 46 -1.60 -6.73 -13.28
C PRO A 46 -0.20 -6.17 -13.00
N GLN A 47 -0.16 -5.05 -12.30
CA GLN A 47 1.06 -4.54 -11.68
C GLN A 47 1.16 -5.06 -10.25
N TYR A 48 2.38 -5.40 -9.83
CA TYR A 48 2.64 -5.87 -8.48
C TYR A 48 3.48 -4.86 -7.72
N PHE A 49 3.07 -4.55 -6.49
CA PHE A 49 3.79 -3.62 -5.60
C PHE A 49 4.10 -4.33 -4.28
N SER A 50 5.38 -4.53 -3.99
CA SER A 50 5.80 -5.18 -2.74
C SER A 50 5.52 -4.27 -1.55
N LEU A 51 4.94 -4.83 -0.49
CA LEU A 51 4.74 -4.18 0.80
C LEU A 51 5.73 -4.67 1.86
N SER A 52 6.39 -5.81 1.63
CA SER A 52 7.34 -6.44 2.56
C SER A 52 8.54 -5.59 2.97
N HIS A 53 8.86 -4.53 2.22
CA HIS A 53 9.99 -3.63 2.51
C HIS A 53 9.59 -2.44 3.39
N ILE A 54 8.30 -2.26 3.67
CA ILE A 54 7.81 -1.09 4.39
C ILE A 54 7.93 -1.35 5.89
N GLY A 55 8.80 -0.58 6.55
CA GLY A 55 9.05 -0.67 7.99
C GLY A 55 9.80 -1.93 8.43
N GLY A 56 10.41 -2.70 7.51
CA GLY A 56 11.18 -3.91 7.81
C GLY A 56 12.70 -3.73 7.71
N GLU A 57 13.19 -2.49 7.75
CA GLU A 57 14.63 -2.23 7.67
C GLU A 57 15.30 -2.49 9.03
N ILE A 58 16.41 -3.22 9.02
CA ILE A 58 17.30 -3.31 10.18
C ILE A 58 17.98 -1.95 10.34
N LEU A 59 17.60 -1.20 11.37
CA LEU A 59 18.30 0.03 11.75
C LEU A 59 19.29 -0.27 12.87
N LYS A 60 20.36 0.52 12.95
CA LYS A 60 21.23 0.50 14.12
C LYS A 60 20.64 1.37 15.21
N ASP A 61 20.52 0.83 16.43
CA ASP A 61 20.16 1.59 17.61
C ASP A 61 21.27 2.59 18.00
N GLU A 62 21.02 3.39 19.03
CA GLU A 62 21.98 4.36 19.59
C GLU A 62 23.30 3.74 20.09
N ASN A 63 23.32 2.42 20.28
CA ASN A 63 24.47 1.64 20.71
C ASN A 63 25.15 0.88 19.55
N GLY A 64 24.64 1.04 18.32
CA GLY A 64 25.17 0.39 17.12
C GLY A 64 24.72 -1.06 16.91
N ASN A 65 23.76 -1.56 17.70
CA ASN A 65 23.17 -2.88 17.55
C ASN A 65 22.07 -2.88 16.50
N ASP A 66 21.89 -4.00 15.83
CA ASP A 66 20.77 -4.21 14.92
C ASP A 66 19.46 -4.21 15.72
N ALA A 67 18.65 -3.18 15.50
CA ALA A 67 17.26 -3.12 15.92
C ALA A 67 16.40 -3.62 14.76
N ASP A 68 15.80 -4.79 14.95
CA ASP A 68 14.88 -5.37 13.99
C ASP A 68 13.57 -4.58 14.05
N ILE A 69 13.33 -3.72 13.05
CA ILE A 69 12.06 -3.02 12.96
C ILE A 69 11.05 -4.02 12.41
N ILE A 70 10.04 -4.30 13.23
CA ILE A 70 8.93 -5.18 12.85
C ILE A 70 8.32 -4.64 11.56
N PRO A 71 8.26 -5.43 10.47
CA PRO A 71 7.69 -4.99 9.21
C PRO A 71 6.25 -4.55 9.43
N MET A 72 5.88 -3.43 8.80
CA MET A 72 4.54 -2.86 8.92
C MET A 72 3.46 -3.81 8.40
N PHE A 73 3.82 -4.65 7.43
CA PHE A 73 2.97 -5.65 6.82
C PHE A 73 3.57 -7.03 7.03
N ASN A 74 3.15 -7.72 8.08
CA ASN A 74 3.69 -9.03 8.43
C ASN A 74 2.91 -10.14 7.69
N PRO A 75 3.52 -10.88 6.74
CA PRO A 75 2.85 -11.93 5.98
C PRO A 75 2.23 -13.06 6.82
N GLU A 76 2.67 -13.24 8.07
CA GLU A 76 2.13 -14.23 8.99
C GLU A 76 0.89 -13.75 9.78
N GLN A 77 0.55 -12.46 9.72
CA GLN A 77 -0.67 -11.90 10.32
C GLN A 77 -1.89 -12.11 9.42
N ASP A 78 -3.08 -11.94 10.00
CA ASP A 78 -4.34 -12.03 9.26
C ASP A 78 -4.37 -11.01 8.10
N ILE A 79 -4.81 -11.46 6.92
CA ILE A 79 -4.86 -10.62 5.72
C ILE A 79 -5.76 -9.38 5.89
N VAL A 80 -6.84 -9.49 6.68
CA VAL A 80 -7.76 -8.40 6.95
C VAL A 80 -7.09 -7.35 7.83
N ASP A 81 -6.31 -7.77 8.83
CA ASP A 81 -5.57 -6.85 9.70
C ASP A 81 -4.52 -6.07 8.90
N ASN A 82 -3.72 -6.78 8.09
CA ASN A 82 -2.72 -6.17 7.21
C ASN A 82 -3.33 -5.21 6.17
N ALA A 83 -4.42 -5.62 5.52
CA ALA A 83 -5.15 -4.76 4.60
C ALA A 83 -5.78 -3.55 5.32
N GLY A 84 -6.21 -3.75 6.57
CA GLY A 84 -6.67 -2.70 7.48
C GLY A 84 -5.59 -1.67 7.73
N ILE A 85 -4.38 -2.09 8.13
CA ILE A 85 -3.22 -1.20 8.34
C ILE A 85 -3.04 -0.31 7.11
N LEU A 86 -2.96 -0.90 5.92
CA LEU A 86 -2.83 -0.15 4.68
C LEU A 86 -3.99 0.84 4.51
N LEU A 87 -5.24 0.39 4.64
CA LEU A 87 -6.42 1.23 4.48
C LEU A 87 -6.55 2.35 5.52
N TYR A 88 -5.86 2.27 6.66
CA TYR A 88 -5.93 3.26 7.74
C TYR A 88 -4.67 4.13 7.87
N LEU A 89 -3.60 3.88 7.10
CA LEU A 89 -2.47 4.81 6.97
C LEU A 89 -2.96 6.22 6.68
N ASP A 90 -2.30 7.26 7.19
CA ASP A 90 -2.61 8.63 6.78
C ASP A 90 -2.49 8.80 5.25
N VAL A 91 -3.16 9.82 4.72
CA VAL A 91 -3.33 9.98 3.27
C VAL A 91 -1.98 10.09 2.55
N TYR A 92 -0.98 10.72 3.18
CA TYR A 92 0.34 10.90 2.60
C TYR A 92 1.14 9.60 2.63
N SER A 93 1.19 8.90 3.76
CA SER A 93 1.84 7.58 3.85
C SER A 93 1.20 6.56 2.90
N PHE A 94 -0.12 6.57 2.78
CA PHE A 94 -0.85 5.75 1.81
C PHE A 94 -0.43 6.07 0.37
N MET A 95 -0.34 7.36 0.04
CA MET A 95 0.13 7.82 -1.27
C MET A 95 1.58 7.42 -1.54
N LEU A 96 2.46 7.43 -0.54
CA LEU A 96 3.84 6.94 -0.71
C LEU A 96 3.88 5.44 -1.01
N CYS A 97 3.03 4.66 -0.36
CA CYS A 97 2.94 3.22 -0.61
C CYS A 97 2.44 2.92 -2.04
N ILE A 98 1.39 3.62 -2.49
CA ILE A 98 0.63 3.21 -3.70
C ILE A 98 0.19 4.36 -4.61
N GLY A 99 0.96 5.45 -4.66
CA GLY A 99 0.63 6.70 -5.35
C GLY A 99 0.27 6.54 -6.82
N ALA A 100 0.76 5.49 -7.48
CA ALA A 100 0.49 5.18 -8.87
C ALA A 100 -1.02 5.02 -9.20
N ILE A 101 -1.88 4.75 -8.21
CA ILE A 101 -3.32 4.61 -8.42
C ILE A 101 -4.07 5.95 -8.50
N PHE A 102 -3.49 7.03 -7.98
CA PHE A 102 -4.14 8.33 -7.84
C PHE A 102 -4.01 9.19 -9.10
N LYS A 103 -5.03 9.98 -9.39
CA LYS A 103 -4.97 11.05 -10.40
C LYS A 103 -3.88 12.06 -10.01
N LYS A 104 -3.26 12.69 -11.00
CA LYS A 104 -2.17 13.65 -10.78
C LYS A 104 -2.57 14.81 -9.86
N ASP A 105 -3.78 15.35 -10.03
CA ASP A 105 -4.27 16.45 -9.20
C ASP A 105 -4.47 16.03 -7.74
N ALA A 106 -4.86 14.78 -7.49
CA ALA A 106 -4.96 14.23 -6.14
C ALA A 106 -3.58 14.12 -5.49
N ILE A 107 -2.58 13.62 -6.22
CA ILE A 107 -1.17 13.54 -5.76
C ILE A 107 -0.67 14.93 -5.38
N ASN A 108 -0.83 15.93 -6.25
CA ASN A 108 -0.37 17.30 -6.00
C ASN A 108 -1.04 17.91 -4.76
N ARG A 109 -2.35 17.70 -4.59
CA ARG A 109 -3.07 18.21 -3.42
C ARG A 109 -2.59 17.55 -2.12
N ILE A 110 -2.36 16.23 -2.14
CA ILE A 110 -1.85 15.50 -0.98
C ILE A 110 -0.44 15.96 -0.63
N ALA A 111 0.46 16.09 -1.61
CA ALA A 111 1.82 16.60 -1.41
C ALA A 111 1.84 18.03 -0.83
N ASN A 112 1.09 18.96 -1.43
CA ASN A 112 1.00 20.35 -0.97
C ASN A 112 0.49 20.45 0.47
N SER A 113 -0.46 19.59 0.88
CA SER A 113 -0.97 19.58 2.26
C SER A 113 0.06 19.13 3.30
N HIS A 114 1.17 18.52 2.86
CA HIS A 114 2.30 18.09 3.70
C HIS A 114 3.56 18.95 3.45
N GLY A 115 3.43 20.08 2.75
CA GLY A 115 4.54 21.02 2.52
C GLY A 115 5.56 20.55 1.48
N ILE A 116 5.15 19.69 0.55
CA ILE A 116 5.98 19.12 -0.54
C ILE A 116 5.47 19.60 -1.89
#